data_AF-A0A3T1IBL6-F1
#
_entry.id   AF-A0A3T1IBL6-F1
#
_cell.length_a   1.000
_cell.length_b   1.000
_cell.length_c   1.000
_cell.angle_alpha   90.00
_cell.angle_beta   90.00
_cell.angle_gamma   90.00
#
_symmetry.space_group_name_H-M   'P 1'
#
loop_
_entity.id
_entity.type
_entity.pdbx_description
1 polymer ?
#
loop_
_entity_poly.entity_id
_entity_poly.type
_entity_poly.pdbx_seq_one_letter_code
_entity_poly.pdbx_strand_id
1 'polypeptide(L)'
;MQIKQFLVERRSILVNMFYENYYINTDEYKLRLSGGEDEASIRSLSTASCGMIIDVITGVKERDFENIGKRRFNDKTDIRKIHQHMSEIDKFIITSLLEWKETEDVFYTDADIIQFMLEIKDILASIQQQLLEGFMQENRNQVAAQRKEIIQLSTRIIPITNSIGVLPIVGSLDDDRGYFMKEKAVESADKLNLDTIVIDFSSAVLKDDFATKHMEDMIQSFKLIGLVPILSGMQPSFAQRTIQVGSNISKLESYGSLEQALTNLV
;
A
#
# COMPACT_ATOMS: atom_id res chain seq x y z
N MET A 1 24.94 31.97 -0.10
CA MET A 1 23.92 33.06 -0.02
C MET A 1 23.67 33.69 -1.39
N GLN A 2 24.70 34.05 -2.17
CA GLN A 2 24.56 34.69 -3.49
C GLN A 2 23.88 33.80 -4.54
N ILE A 3 24.24 32.52 -4.66
CA ILE A 3 23.64 31.62 -5.67
C ILE A 3 22.14 31.40 -5.44
N LYS A 4 21.69 31.17 -4.20
CA LYS A 4 20.26 30.98 -3.90
C LYS A 4 19.45 32.21 -4.35
N GLN A 5 19.89 33.42 -4.00
CA GLN A 5 19.24 34.65 -4.43
C GLN A 5 19.25 34.82 -5.95
N PHE A 6 20.39 34.56 -6.60
CA PHE A 6 20.52 34.59 -8.06
C PHE A 6 19.54 33.63 -8.76
N LEU A 7 19.36 32.43 -8.21
CA LEU A 7 18.40 31.45 -8.72
C LEU A 7 16.94 31.85 -8.48
N VAL A 8 16.63 32.59 -7.40
CA VAL A 8 15.29 33.16 -7.21
C VAL A 8 14.95 34.14 -8.33
N GLU A 9 15.89 35.02 -8.68
CA GLU A 9 15.70 36.01 -9.75
C GLU A 9 15.57 35.34 -11.13
N ARG A 10 16.28 34.23 -11.36
CA ARG A 10 16.28 33.48 -12.63
C ARG A 10 15.33 32.29 -12.63
N ARG A 11 14.48 32.13 -11.61
CA ARG A 11 13.60 30.97 -11.46
C ARG A 11 12.81 30.66 -12.73
N SER A 12 12.14 31.66 -13.31
CA SER A 12 11.32 31.49 -14.50
C SER A 12 12.15 31.11 -15.73
N ILE A 13 13.36 31.67 -15.86
CA ILE A 13 14.29 31.35 -16.94
C ILE A 13 14.74 29.90 -16.81
N LEU A 14 15.20 29.51 -15.62
CA LEU A 14 15.67 28.15 -15.34
C LEU A 14 14.58 27.10 -15.59
N VAL A 15 13.35 27.35 -15.12
CA VAL A 15 12.21 26.45 -15.32
C VAL A 15 11.86 26.28 -16.80
N ASN A 16 11.91 27.37 -17.58
CA ASN A 16 11.66 27.31 -19.02
C ASN A 16 12.78 26.57 -19.75
N MET A 17 14.05 26.89 -19.46
CA MET A 17 15.18 26.21 -20.06
C MET A 17 15.17 24.70 -19.72
N PHE A 18 14.78 24.32 -18.50
CA PHE A 18 14.67 22.90 -18.14
C PHE A 18 13.63 22.17 -19.01
N TYR A 19 12.48 22.81 -19.27
CA TYR A 19 11.48 22.23 -20.15
C TYR A 19 12.01 22.09 -21.59
N GLU A 20 12.53 23.19 -22.14
CA GLU A 20 12.91 23.31 -23.56
C GLU A 20 14.20 22.52 -23.90
N ASN A 21 15.17 22.48 -23.00
CA ASN A 21 16.47 21.87 -23.29
C ASN A 21 16.55 20.42 -22.81
N TYR A 22 15.80 20.05 -21.78
CA TYR A 22 15.85 18.72 -21.18
C TYR A 22 14.53 17.95 -21.34
N TYR A 23 13.41 18.47 -20.81
CA TYR A 23 12.21 17.65 -20.63
C TYR A 23 11.61 17.16 -21.95
N ILE A 24 11.56 17.99 -22.99
CA ILE A 24 11.03 17.60 -24.31
C ILE A 24 11.81 16.47 -24.98
N ASN A 25 13.05 16.23 -24.57
CA ASN A 25 13.90 15.18 -25.13
C ASN A 25 13.73 13.83 -24.40
N THR A 26 13.03 13.82 -23.27
CA THR A 26 12.83 12.61 -22.44
C THR A 26 11.84 11.64 -23.08
N ASP A 27 11.99 10.35 -22.77
CA ASP A 27 11.00 9.33 -23.18
C ASP A 27 9.66 9.54 -22.47
N GLU A 28 9.66 10.14 -21.28
CA GLU A 28 8.43 10.51 -20.59
C GLU A 28 7.60 11.51 -21.41
N TYR A 29 8.23 12.58 -21.91
CA TYR A 29 7.55 13.55 -22.78
C TYR A 29 6.93 12.89 -24.00
N LYS A 30 7.70 12.07 -24.72
CA LYS A 30 7.25 11.34 -25.93
C LYS A 30 6.09 10.40 -25.61
N LEU A 31 6.11 9.73 -24.46
CA LEU A 31 5.05 8.84 -24.02
C LEU A 31 3.76 9.59 -23.67
N ARG A 32 3.85 10.73 -22.98
CA ARG A 32 2.67 11.56 -22.64
C ARG A 32 2.01 12.13 -23.88
N LEU A 33 2.82 12.66 -24.80
CA LEU A 33 2.33 13.23 -26.06
C LEU A 33 1.68 12.15 -26.95
N SER A 34 2.31 10.97 -27.07
CA SER A 34 1.70 9.85 -27.81
C SER A 34 0.49 9.23 -27.09
N GLY A 35 0.38 9.41 -25.77
CA GLY A 35 -0.79 9.08 -24.95
C GLY A 35 -1.96 10.06 -25.08
N GLY A 36 -1.83 11.12 -25.88
CA GLY A 36 -2.90 12.08 -26.17
C GLY A 36 -2.98 13.26 -25.20
N GLU A 37 -2.00 13.45 -24.31
CA GLU A 37 -1.89 14.68 -23.52
C GLU A 37 -1.45 15.86 -24.40
N ASP A 38 -2.05 17.03 -24.19
CA ASP A 38 -1.65 18.24 -24.91
C ASP A 38 -0.33 18.82 -24.36
N GLU A 39 0.44 19.45 -25.25
CA GLU A 39 1.76 20.00 -24.91
C GLU A 39 1.69 21.06 -23.81
N ALA A 40 0.62 21.87 -23.75
CA ALA A 40 0.48 22.90 -22.72
C ALA A 40 0.30 22.30 -21.32
N SER A 41 -0.48 21.22 -21.20
CA SER A 41 -0.63 20.44 -19.98
C SER A 41 0.69 19.79 -19.55
N ILE A 42 1.41 19.18 -20.49
CA ILE A 42 2.72 18.57 -20.23
C ILE A 42 3.73 19.62 -19.74
N ARG A 43 3.79 20.79 -20.42
CA ARG A 43 4.62 21.93 -20.01
C ARG A 43 4.25 22.42 -18.63
N SER A 44 2.97 22.62 -18.35
CA SER A 44 2.51 23.08 -17.04
C SER A 44 2.93 22.13 -15.92
N LEU A 45 2.86 20.81 -16.14
CA LEU A 45 3.25 19.83 -15.13
C LEU A 45 4.76 19.79 -14.89
N SER A 46 5.55 19.77 -15.98
CA SER A 46 7.01 19.73 -15.91
C SER A 46 7.55 20.99 -15.22
N THR A 47 7.06 22.17 -15.64
CA THR A 47 7.46 23.45 -15.07
C THR A 47 7.05 23.60 -13.60
N ALA A 48 5.88 23.10 -13.21
CA ALA A 48 5.46 23.07 -11.81
C ALA A 48 6.36 22.19 -10.94
N SER A 49 6.79 21.04 -11.46
CA SER A 49 7.65 20.10 -10.74
C SER A 49 9.06 20.66 -10.56
N CYS A 50 9.68 21.15 -11.64
CA CYS A 50 10.99 21.81 -11.60
C CYS A 50 10.97 23.04 -10.69
N GLY A 51 9.99 23.92 -10.87
CA GLY A 51 9.85 25.13 -10.05
C GLY A 51 9.66 24.83 -8.56
N MET A 52 8.98 23.74 -8.21
CA MET A 52 8.83 23.32 -6.82
C MET A 52 10.16 22.95 -6.18
N ILE A 53 11.04 22.26 -6.90
CA ILE A 53 12.36 21.86 -6.40
C ILE A 53 13.26 23.09 -6.25
N ILE A 54 13.23 24.00 -7.22
CA ILE A 54 13.95 25.28 -7.13
C ILE A 54 13.47 26.10 -5.92
N ASP A 55 12.16 26.19 -5.67
CA ASP A 55 11.61 26.91 -4.51
C ASP A 55 12.18 26.39 -3.18
N VAL A 56 12.35 25.07 -3.08
CA VAL A 56 12.84 24.42 -1.85
C VAL A 56 14.35 24.58 -1.72
N ILE A 57 15.12 24.37 -2.80
CA ILE A 57 16.57 24.59 -2.82
C ILE A 57 16.94 26.03 -2.44
N THR A 58 16.17 26.99 -2.94
CA THR A 58 16.39 28.43 -2.68
C THR A 58 15.84 28.87 -1.33
N GLY A 59 15.05 28.05 -0.64
CA GLY A 59 14.40 28.40 0.62
C GLY A 59 13.21 29.36 0.47
N VAL A 60 12.74 29.61 -0.76
CA VAL A 60 11.58 30.48 -1.03
C VAL A 60 10.31 29.91 -0.43
N LYS A 61 10.13 28.59 -0.54
CA LYS A 61 8.90 27.96 -0.05
C LYS A 61 9.10 26.49 0.27
N GLU A 62 8.84 26.14 1.52
CA GLU A 62 8.82 24.75 1.98
C GLU A 62 7.70 23.92 1.31
N ARG A 63 7.86 22.61 1.33
CA ARG A 63 6.87 21.65 0.80
C ARG A 63 6.83 20.42 1.68
N ASP A 64 5.63 19.89 1.81
CA ASP A 64 5.39 18.60 2.43
C ASP A 64 5.58 17.49 1.39
N PHE A 65 6.80 16.98 1.34
CA PHE A 65 7.19 15.94 0.39
C PHE A 65 6.64 14.57 0.79
N GLU A 66 6.34 14.32 2.06
CA GLU A 66 5.67 13.11 2.50
C GLU A 66 4.26 13.01 1.89
N ASN A 67 3.46 14.08 1.98
CA ASN A 67 2.13 14.11 1.39
C ASN A 67 2.17 14.14 -0.15
N ILE A 68 3.20 14.73 -0.76
CA ILE A 68 3.42 14.57 -2.21
C ILE A 68 3.67 13.10 -2.55
N GLY A 69 4.51 12.40 -1.78
CA GLY A 69 4.80 10.97 -1.94
C GLY A 69 3.54 10.11 -1.91
N LYS A 70 2.66 10.34 -0.92
CA LYS A 70 1.35 9.66 -0.82
C LYS A 70 0.49 9.89 -2.07
N ARG A 71 0.39 11.14 -2.55
CA ARG A 71 -0.36 11.45 -3.78
C ARG A 71 0.22 10.75 -5.00
N ARG A 72 1.55 10.74 -5.15
CA ARG A 72 2.22 10.08 -6.29
C ARG A 72 1.99 8.58 -6.32
N PHE A 73 1.91 7.92 -5.16
CA PHE A 73 1.49 6.53 -5.08
C PHE A 73 0.07 6.33 -5.62
N ASN A 74 -0.88 7.16 -5.15
CA ASN A 74 -2.28 7.08 -5.56
C ASN A 74 -2.49 7.38 -7.06
N ASP A 75 -1.67 8.26 -7.63
CA ASP A 75 -1.63 8.56 -9.07
C ASP A 75 -0.96 7.44 -9.90
N LYS A 76 -0.50 6.35 -9.27
CA LYS A 76 0.25 5.25 -9.90
C LYS A 76 1.54 5.72 -10.60
N THR A 77 2.15 6.77 -10.06
CA THR A 77 3.40 7.31 -10.62
C THR A 77 4.54 6.33 -10.36
N ASP A 78 5.35 6.08 -11.38
CA ASP A 78 6.58 5.30 -11.24
C ASP A 78 7.62 6.09 -10.44
N ILE A 79 7.96 5.59 -9.25
CA ILE A 79 8.92 6.24 -8.35
C ILE A 79 10.31 6.40 -8.99
N ARG A 80 10.68 5.55 -9.93
CA ARG A 80 11.96 5.65 -10.67
C ARG A 80 12.01 6.92 -11.51
N LYS A 81 10.88 7.30 -12.12
CA LYS A 81 10.78 8.54 -12.90
C LYS A 81 10.94 9.77 -12.02
N ILE A 82 10.36 9.74 -10.81
CA ILE A 82 10.52 10.83 -9.83
C ILE A 82 12.00 10.98 -9.47
N HIS A 83 12.70 9.88 -9.17
CA HIS A 83 14.12 9.91 -8.85
C HIS A 83 14.98 10.41 -10.02
N GLN A 84 14.73 9.91 -11.24
CA GLN A 84 15.42 10.37 -12.45
C GLN A 84 15.21 11.87 -12.66
N HIS A 85 13.97 12.35 -12.59
CA HIS A 85 13.64 13.75 -12.78
C HIS A 85 14.35 14.66 -11.76
N MET A 86 14.40 14.24 -10.49
CA MET A 86 15.14 14.95 -9.44
C MET A 86 16.64 15.02 -9.72
N SER A 87 17.26 13.91 -10.15
CA SER A 87 18.68 13.88 -10.49
C SER A 87 19.02 14.78 -11.69
N GLU A 88 18.09 14.92 -12.63
CA GLU A 88 18.31 15.72 -13.82
C GLU A 88 18.12 17.20 -13.54
N ILE A 89 17.22 17.57 -12.62
CA ILE A 89 17.12 18.94 -12.11
C ILE A 89 18.40 19.37 -11.39
N ASP A 90 19.00 18.50 -10.57
CA ASP A 90 20.29 18.76 -9.91
C ASP A 90 21.37 19.13 -10.94
N LYS A 91 21.60 18.22 -11.90
CA LYS A 91 22.56 18.44 -12.99
C LYS A 91 22.26 19.72 -13.75
N PHE A 92 21.00 19.96 -14.08
CA PHE A 92 20.58 21.11 -14.87
C PHE A 92 20.86 22.43 -14.15
N ILE A 93 20.62 22.51 -12.83
CA ILE A 93 20.94 23.69 -12.03
C ILE A 93 22.45 23.97 -12.06
N ILE A 94 23.27 22.94 -11.83
CA ILE A 94 24.73 23.09 -11.81
C ILE A 94 25.25 23.52 -13.18
N THR A 95 24.82 22.87 -14.27
CA THR A 95 25.24 23.23 -15.63
C THR A 95 24.82 24.66 -15.97
N SER A 96 23.61 25.08 -15.63
CA SER A 96 23.14 26.45 -15.88
C SER A 96 23.97 27.50 -15.14
N LEU A 97 24.38 27.22 -13.90
CA LEU A 97 25.25 28.11 -13.12
C LEU A 97 26.64 28.26 -13.74
N LEU A 98 27.19 27.18 -14.30
CA LEU A 98 28.47 27.21 -15.02
C LEU A 98 28.34 28.02 -16.32
N GLU A 99 27.30 27.77 -17.11
CA GLU A 99 27.03 28.50 -18.36
C GLU A 99 26.83 30.00 -18.13
N TRP A 100 26.02 30.38 -17.13
CA TRP A 100 25.82 31.81 -16.80
C TRP A 100 27.09 32.48 -16.30
N LYS A 101 27.97 31.75 -15.61
CA LYS A 101 29.27 32.30 -15.20
C LYS A 101 30.18 32.61 -16.39
N GLU A 102 30.12 31.82 -17.45
CA GLU A 102 30.91 32.04 -18.66
C GLU A 102 30.35 33.15 -19.55
N THR A 103 29.03 33.38 -19.48
CA THR A 103 28.31 34.24 -20.44
C THR A 103 27.83 35.56 -19.85
N GLU A 104 27.71 35.67 -18.54
CA GLU A 104 27.18 36.84 -17.83
C GLU A 104 28.14 37.33 -16.74
N ASP A 105 28.00 38.59 -16.35
CA ASP A 105 28.69 39.13 -15.18
C ASP A 105 27.96 38.68 -13.89
N VAL A 106 28.46 37.59 -13.29
CA VAL A 106 27.87 36.97 -12.10
C VAL A 106 28.71 37.20 -10.84
N PHE A 107 28.04 37.28 -9.70
CA PHE A 107 28.66 37.56 -8.40
C PHE A 107 28.97 36.30 -7.57
N TYR A 108 29.20 35.14 -8.20
CA TYR A 108 29.57 33.89 -7.53
C TYR A 108 30.78 33.22 -8.19
N THR A 109 31.53 32.43 -7.42
CA THR A 109 32.78 31.78 -7.82
C THR A 109 32.62 30.27 -8.03
N ASP A 110 33.66 29.58 -8.51
CA ASP A 110 33.64 28.10 -8.57
C ASP A 110 33.52 27.48 -7.18
N ALA A 111 34.13 28.10 -6.17
CA ALA A 111 34.03 27.66 -4.78
C ALA A 111 32.58 27.78 -4.28
N ASP A 112 31.87 28.85 -4.65
CA ASP A 112 30.45 29.00 -4.32
C ASP A 112 29.59 27.93 -5.00
N ILE A 113 29.88 27.59 -6.26
CA ILE A 113 29.17 26.52 -6.99
C ILE A 113 29.41 25.17 -6.32
N ILE A 114 30.66 24.84 -5.93
CA ILE A 114 31.00 23.60 -5.23
C ILE A 114 30.27 23.53 -3.89
N GLN A 115 30.30 24.60 -3.10
CA GLN A 115 29.60 24.67 -1.82
C GLN A 115 28.09 24.49 -2.02
N PHE A 116 27.52 25.15 -3.02
CA PHE A 116 26.11 25.04 -3.35
C PHE A 116 25.72 23.64 -3.84
N MET A 117 26.59 22.96 -4.60
CA MET A 117 26.39 21.59 -5.03
C MET A 117 26.29 20.63 -3.84
N LEU A 118 27.11 20.83 -2.80
CA LEU A 118 27.02 20.04 -1.57
C LEU A 118 25.70 20.35 -0.81
N GLU A 119 25.33 21.62 -0.68
CA GLU A 119 24.07 22.01 -0.04
C GLU A 119 22.83 21.45 -0.78
N ILE A 120 22.81 21.52 -2.12
CA ILE A 120 21.73 20.96 -2.93
C ILE A 120 21.62 19.45 -2.70
N LYS A 121 22.73 18.72 -2.66
CA LYS A 121 22.70 17.26 -2.47
C LYS A 121 21.99 16.89 -1.18
N ASP A 122 22.26 17.58 -0.08
CA ASP A 122 21.61 17.34 1.20
C ASP A 122 20.10 17.65 1.15
N ILE A 123 19.73 18.77 0.51
CA ILE A 123 18.32 19.14 0.31
C ILE A 123 17.59 18.09 -0.54
N LEU A 124 18.15 17.71 -1.70
CA LEU A 124 17.54 16.73 -2.59
C LEU A 124 17.45 15.36 -1.94
N ALA A 125 18.45 14.95 -1.17
CA ALA A 125 18.40 13.70 -0.40
C ALA A 125 17.26 13.71 0.62
N SER A 126 17.08 14.82 1.35
CA SER A 126 15.96 14.99 2.29
C SER A 126 14.60 14.93 1.57
N ILE A 127 14.48 15.60 0.42
CA ILE A 127 13.27 15.57 -0.41
C ILE A 127 12.96 14.14 -0.86
N GLN A 128 13.96 13.41 -1.37
CA GLN A 128 13.82 12.03 -1.83
C GLN A 128 13.40 11.09 -0.70
N GLN A 129 13.99 11.26 0.48
CA GLN A 129 13.64 10.47 1.67
C GLN A 129 12.17 10.69 2.04
N GLN A 130 11.72 11.94 2.18
CA GLN A 130 10.32 12.24 2.55
C GLN A 130 9.33 11.73 1.49
N LEU A 131 9.63 11.92 0.20
CA LEU A 131 8.82 11.37 -0.90
C LEU A 131 8.69 9.85 -0.80
N LEU A 132 9.80 9.15 -0.57
CA LEU A 132 9.83 7.70 -0.45
C LEU A 132 9.06 7.24 0.79
N GLU A 133 9.23 7.90 1.93
CA GLU A 133 8.50 7.61 3.17
C GLU A 133 6.99 7.69 2.96
N GLY A 134 6.51 8.78 2.37
CA GLY A 134 5.09 8.95 2.04
C GLY A 134 4.57 7.90 1.06
N PHE A 135 5.32 7.62 0.00
CA PHE A 135 4.97 6.59 -0.99
C PHE A 135 4.89 5.19 -0.36
N MET A 136 5.88 4.83 0.46
CA MET A 136 5.94 3.54 1.14
C MET A 136 4.86 3.40 2.23
N GLN A 137 4.50 4.50 2.89
CA GLN A 137 3.40 4.50 3.85
C GLN A 137 2.07 4.20 3.16
N GLU A 138 1.78 4.84 2.03
CA GLU A 138 0.53 4.61 1.30
C GLU A 138 0.46 3.21 0.70
N ASN A 139 1.58 2.70 0.18
CA ASN A 139 1.68 1.30 -0.24
C ASN A 139 1.36 0.33 0.90
N ARG A 140 1.93 0.55 2.10
CA ARG A 140 1.63 -0.27 3.28
C ARG A 140 0.15 -0.22 3.66
N ASN A 141 -0.45 0.98 3.62
CA ASN A 141 -1.88 1.16 3.89
C ASN A 141 -2.74 0.38 2.89
N GLN A 142 -2.43 0.46 1.59
CA GLN A 142 -3.17 -0.25 0.55
C GLN A 142 -3.04 -1.78 0.69
N VAL A 143 -1.83 -2.29 0.93
CA VAL A 143 -1.61 -3.73 1.16
C VAL A 143 -2.37 -4.20 2.39
N ALA A 144 -2.37 -3.43 3.49
CA ALA A 144 -3.14 -3.76 4.68
C ALA A 144 -4.65 -3.78 4.42
N ALA A 145 -5.16 -2.80 3.67
CA ALA A 145 -6.56 -2.74 3.27
C ALA A 145 -6.97 -3.95 2.41
N GLN A 146 -6.15 -4.31 1.42
CA GLN A 146 -6.37 -5.50 0.57
C GLN A 146 -6.36 -6.79 1.39
N ARG A 147 -5.44 -6.94 2.35
CA ARG A 147 -5.43 -8.09 3.27
C ARG A 147 -6.73 -8.16 4.09
N LYS A 148 -7.18 -7.03 4.63
CA LYS A 148 -8.44 -6.95 5.38
C LYS A 148 -9.65 -7.34 4.51
N GLU A 149 -9.70 -6.89 3.27
CA GLU A 149 -10.77 -7.24 2.32
C GLU A 149 -10.79 -8.74 2.01
N ILE A 150 -9.63 -9.36 1.77
CA ILE A 150 -9.51 -10.82 1.59
C ILE A 150 -10.08 -11.58 2.80
N ILE A 151 -9.81 -11.10 4.02
CA ILE A 151 -10.33 -11.72 5.24
C ILE A 151 -11.85 -11.54 5.35
N GLN A 152 -12.38 -10.36 5.01
CA GLN A 152 -13.83 -10.13 4.99
C GLN A 152 -14.56 -11.03 4.00
N LEU A 153 -14.01 -11.23 2.79
CA LEU A 153 -14.61 -12.08 1.77
C LEU A 153 -14.58 -13.58 2.13
N SER A 154 -13.64 -14.00 2.97
CA SER A 154 -13.47 -15.41 3.33
C SER A 154 -14.24 -15.86 4.58
N THR A 155 -15.06 -15.00 5.16
CA THR A 155 -15.89 -15.31 6.35
C THR A 155 -17.37 -15.06 6.07
N ARG A 156 -17.94 -15.81 5.12
CA ARG A 156 -19.37 -15.72 4.79
C ARG A 156 -20.08 -16.99 5.22
N ILE A 157 -21.12 -16.83 6.04
CA ILE A 157 -22.05 -17.93 6.32
C ILE A 157 -23.04 -18.04 5.15
N ILE A 158 -23.18 -19.24 4.60
CA ILE A 158 -24.07 -19.58 3.50
C ILE A 158 -25.30 -20.28 4.09
N PRO A 159 -26.49 -19.66 4.10
CA PRO A 159 -27.71 -20.34 4.54
C PRO A 159 -28.06 -21.47 3.58
N ILE A 160 -28.26 -22.68 4.11
CA ILE A 160 -28.73 -23.86 3.37
C ILE A 160 -30.23 -24.02 3.55
N THR A 161 -30.70 -23.82 4.78
CA THR A 161 -32.12 -23.76 5.14
C THR A 161 -32.37 -22.52 6.00
N ASN A 162 -33.61 -22.34 6.48
CA ASN A 162 -33.93 -21.27 7.42
C ASN A 162 -33.25 -21.43 8.80
N SER A 163 -32.77 -22.62 9.14
CA SER A 163 -32.16 -22.94 10.45
C SER A 163 -30.73 -23.48 10.36
N ILE A 164 -30.24 -23.83 9.16
CA ILE A 164 -28.91 -24.40 8.94
C ILE A 164 -28.09 -23.48 8.04
N GLY A 165 -26.89 -23.10 8.51
CA GLY A 165 -25.90 -22.40 7.70
C GLY A 165 -24.56 -23.12 7.66
N VAL A 166 -23.76 -22.82 6.63
CA VAL A 166 -22.41 -23.34 6.45
C VAL A 166 -21.40 -22.19 6.51
N LEU A 167 -20.36 -22.35 7.32
CA LEU A 167 -19.19 -21.47 7.35
C LEU A 167 -17.99 -22.19 6.71
N PRO A 168 -17.69 -21.94 5.43
CA PRO A 168 -16.53 -22.53 4.78
C PRO A 168 -15.25 -21.83 5.20
N ILE A 169 -14.25 -22.62 5.60
CA ILE A 169 -12.90 -22.15 5.93
C ILE A 169 -11.99 -22.44 4.73
N VAL A 170 -11.62 -21.39 3.99
CA VAL A 170 -10.88 -21.53 2.73
C VAL A 170 -9.45 -21.00 2.85
N GLY A 171 -8.45 -21.80 2.52
CA GLY A 171 -7.04 -21.39 2.44
C GLY A 171 -6.32 -21.42 3.78
N SER A 172 -5.16 -20.75 3.86
CA SER A 172 -4.30 -20.83 5.05
C SER A 172 -4.82 -19.99 6.21
N LEU A 173 -4.90 -20.59 7.40
CA LEU A 173 -5.22 -19.94 8.67
C LEU A 173 -3.95 -19.68 9.47
N ASP A 174 -3.69 -18.42 9.78
CA ASP A 174 -2.69 -17.93 10.74
C ASP A 174 -3.40 -17.10 11.83
N ASP A 175 -2.64 -16.64 12.83
CA ASP A 175 -3.12 -15.87 13.98
C ASP A 175 -4.02 -14.68 13.58
N ASP A 176 -3.50 -13.77 12.74
CA ASP A 176 -4.21 -12.57 12.27
C ASP A 176 -5.53 -12.96 11.61
N ARG A 177 -5.49 -13.93 10.68
CA ARG A 177 -6.68 -14.34 9.95
C ARG A 177 -7.70 -15.01 10.87
N GLY A 178 -7.24 -15.86 11.79
CA GLY A 178 -8.10 -16.51 12.78
C GLY A 178 -8.86 -15.50 13.63
N TYR A 179 -8.16 -14.47 14.13
CA TYR A 179 -8.76 -13.40 14.93
C TYR A 179 -9.89 -12.69 14.17
N PHE A 180 -9.62 -12.24 12.95
CA PHE A 180 -10.61 -11.52 12.15
C PHE A 180 -11.78 -12.40 11.70
N MET A 181 -11.52 -13.67 11.37
CA MET A 181 -12.57 -14.63 11.00
C MET A 181 -13.52 -14.87 12.17
N LYS A 182 -13.00 -15.07 13.39
CA LYS A 182 -13.80 -15.22 14.60
C LYS A 182 -14.76 -14.05 14.79
N GLU A 183 -14.26 -12.81 14.78
CA GLU A 183 -15.07 -11.61 14.98
C GLU A 183 -16.19 -11.50 13.91
N LYS A 184 -15.87 -11.74 12.65
CA LYS A 184 -16.83 -11.60 11.55
C LYS A 184 -17.85 -12.73 11.47
N ALA A 185 -17.46 -13.95 11.80
CA ALA A 185 -18.34 -15.10 11.76
C ALA A 185 -19.44 -14.98 12.82
N VAL A 186 -19.07 -14.56 14.04
CA VAL A 186 -20.04 -14.31 15.14
C VAL A 186 -21.00 -13.19 14.76
N GLU A 187 -20.51 -12.05 14.24
CA GLU A 187 -21.36 -10.94 13.78
C GLU A 187 -22.31 -11.35 12.64
N SER A 188 -21.87 -12.25 11.77
CA SER A 188 -22.69 -12.72 10.64
C SER A 188 -23.75 -13.72 11.08
N ALA A 189 -23.43 -14.60 12.04
CA ALA A 189 -24.36 -15.62 12.53
C ALA A 189 -25.56 -14.99 13.25
N ASP A 190 -25.31 -13.95 14.06
CA ASP A 190 -26.34 -13.18 14.78
C ASP A 190 -27.42 -12.61 13.82
N LYS A 191 -27.04 -12.25 12.60
CA LYS A 191 -27.95 -11.68 11.60
C LYS A 191 -28.81 -12.71 10.88
N LEU A 192 -28.44 -14.00 10.92
CA LEU A 192 -29.05 -15.05 10.09
C LEU A 192 -30.08 -15.91 10.82
N ASN A 193 -30.29 -15.74 12.14
CA ASN A 193 -31.24 -16.51 12.96
C ASN A 193 -31.16 -18.03 12.74
N LEU A 194 -29.94 -18.58 12.72
CA LEU A 194 -29.70 -20.00 12.50
C LEU A 194 -29.73 -20.77 13.84
N ASP A 195 -30.14 -22.03 13.80
CA ASP A 195 -30.06 -22.96 14.94
C ASP A 195 -28.75 -23.77 14.90
N THR A 196 -28.28 -24.10 13.69
CA THR A 196 -27.12 -24.97 13.47
C THR A 196 -26.16 -24.33 12.47
N ILE A 197 -24.86 -24.45 12.76
CA ILE A 197 -23.79 -24.00 11.87
C ILE A 197 -22.79 -25.12 11.60
N VAL A 198 -22.62 -25.47 10.33
CA VAL A 198 -21.60 -26.43 9.88
C VAL A 198 -20.34 -25.66 9.49
N ILE A 199 -19.24 -25.89 10.20
CA ILE A 199 -17.94 -25.28 9.93
C ILE A 199 -17.14 -26.25 9.06
N ASP A 200 -16.94 -25.90 7.80
CA ASP A 200 -16.30 -26.77 6.82
C ASP A 200 -14.81 -26.46 6.64
N PHE A 201 -13.96 -27.43 6.95
CA PHE A 201 -12.51 -27.34 6.88
C PHE A 201 -11.91 -27.98 5.63
N SER A 202 -12.75 -28.41 4.68
CA SER A 202 -12.32 -29.17 3.49
C SER A 202 -11.19 -28.47 2.72
N SER A 203 -11.14 -27.14 2.74
CA SER A 203 -10.14 -26.30 2.06
C SER A 203 -9.19 -25.54 3.00
N ALA A 204 -9.17 -25.86 4.30
CA ALA A 204 -8.41 -25.13 5.31
C ALA A 204 -6.99 -25.70 5.50
N VAL A 205 -6.02 -24.80 5.71
CA VAL A 205 -4.63 -25.18 6.04
C VAL A 205 -4.16 -24.41 7.28
N LEU A 206 -3.97 -25.06 8.42
CA LEU A 206 -3.44 -24.37 9.60
C LEU A 206 -1.93 -24.17 9.52
N LYS A 207 -1.50 -22.94 9.79
CA LYS A 207 -0.08 -22.57 9.87
C LYS A 207 0.43 -22.58 11.31
N ASP A 208 -0.34 -22.06 12.26
CA ASP A 208 0.07 -21.89 13.65
C ASP A 208 -0.98 -22.37 14.67
N ASP A 209 -0.57 -22.44 15.94
CA ASP A 209 -1.45 -22.87 17.04
C ASP A 209 -2.43 -21.77 17.48
N PHE A 210 -2.11 -20.50 17.25
CA PHE A 210 -2.98 -19.36 17.60
C PHE A 210 -4.26 -19.36 16.76
N ALA A 211 -4.17 -19.75 15.49
CA ALA A 211 -5.32 -19.99 14.62
C ALA A 211 -6.30 -21.02 15.23
N THR A 212 -5.78 -22.10 15.84
CA THR A 212 -6.63 -23.12 16.51
C THR A 212 -7.39 -22.50 17.67
N LYS A 213 -6.74 -21.64 18.46
CA LYS A 213 -7.35 -20.94 19.59
C LYS A 213 -8.47 -19.99 19.15
N HIS A 214 -8.26 -19.20 18.07
CA HIS A 214 -9.33 -18.35 17.55
C HIS A 214 -10.54 -19.14 17.04
N MET A 215 -10.32 -20.32 16.43
CA MET A 215 -11.41 -21.21 16.02
C MET A 215 -12.18 -21.74 17.24
N GLU A 216 -11.48 -22.09 18.32
CA GLU A 216 -12.13 -22.53 19.56
C GLU A 216 -12.96 -21.41 20.17
N ASP A 217 -12.43 -20.19 20.26
CA ASP A 217 -13.15 -19.03 20.77
C ASP A 217 -14.40 -18.71 19.90
N MET A 218 -14.30 -18.86 18.58
CA MET A 218 -15.43 -18.71 17.65
C MET A 218 -16.53 -19.75 17.94
N ILE A 219 -16.14 -21.02 18.07
CA ILE A 219 -17.04 -22.13 18.39
C ILE A 219 -17.74 -21.91 19.74
N GLN A 220 -17.02 -21.46 20.76
CA GLN A 220 -17.61 -21.16 22.05
C GLN A 220 -18.60 -19.98 21.96
N SER A 221 -18.24 -18.94 21.19
CA SER A 221 -19.13 -17.80 20.94
C SER A 221 -20.43 -18.25 20.27
N PHE A 222 -20.37 -19.13 19.27
CA PHE A 222 -21.55 -19.71 18.65
C PHE A 222 -22.45 -20.45 19.64
N LYS A 223 -21.87 -21.29 20.50
CA LYS A 223 -22.65 -21.98 21.55
C LYS A 223 -23.33 -21.02 22.52
N LEU A 224 -22.64 -19.95 22.90
CA LEU A 224 -23.17 -18.95 23.84
C LEU A 224 -24.35 -18.17 23.26
N ILE A 225 -24.40 -17.97 21.94
CA ILE A 225 -25.54 -17.32 21.26
C ILE A 225 -26.60 -18.31 20.79
N GLY A 226 -26.49 -19.59 21.19
CA GLY A 226 -27.52 -20.61 20.95
C GLY A 226 -27.38 -21.42 19.66
N LEU A 227 -26.30 -21.23 18.90
CA LEU A 227 -26.00 -22.05 17.73
C LEU A 227 -25.38 -23.39 18.12
N VAL A 228 -25.74 -24.45 17.41
CA VAL A 228 -25.11 -25.76 17.49
C VAL A 228 -24.00 -25.87 16.43
N PRO A 229 -22.71 -25.79 16.80
CA PRO A 229 -21.62 -25.94 15.85
C PRO A 229 -21.31 -27.42 15.56
N ILE A 230 -21.18 -27.75 14.27
CA ILE A 230 -20.79 -29.07 13.75
C ILE A 230 -19.59 -28.90 12.83
N LEU A 231 -18.67 -29.86 12.84
CA LEU A 231 -17.47 -29.82 12.02
C LEU A 231 -17.62 -30.72 10.77
N SER A 232 -17.11 -30.27 9.63
CA SER A 232 -16.97 -31.11 8.44
C SER A 232 -15.61 -30.97 7.77
N GLY A 233 -15.18 -32.01 7.05
CA GLY A 233 -14.04 -31.90 6.14
C GLY A 233 -12.69 -31.66 6.82
N MET A 234 -12.55 -32.02 8.09
CA MET A 234 -11.31 -31.81 8.84
C MET A 234 -10.19 -32.72 8.32
N GLN A 235 -9.10 -32.11 7.86
CA GLN A 235 -7.91 -32.83 7.44
C GLN A 235 -7.27 -33.58 8.62
N PRO A 236 -6.72 -34.80 8.43
CA PRO A 236 -6.09 -35.57 9.52
C PRO A 236 -5.00 -34.81 10.28
N SER A 237 -4.20 -34.01 9.59
CA SER A 237 -3.16 -33.16 10.20
C SER A 237 -3.75 -32.11 11.14
N PHE A 238 -4.91 -31.54 10.81
CA PHE A 238 -5.60 -30.59 11.68
C PHE A 238 -6.21 -31.29 12.89
N ALA A 239 -6.83 -32.46 12.71
CA ALA A 239 -7.36 -33.23 13.82
C ALA A 239 -6.25 -33.59 14.85
N GLN A 240 -5.10 -34.06 14.35
CA GLN A 240 -3.94 -34.35 15.21
C GLN A 240 -3.44 -33.12 15.97
N ARG A 241 -3.33 -31.97 15.28
CA ARG A 241 -2.86 -30.73 15.90
C ARG A 241 -3.84 -30.20 16.95
N THR A 242 -5.14 -30.28 16.68
CA THR A 242 -6.21 -29.91 17.63
C THR A 242 -6.11 -30.71 18.94
N ILE A 243 -5.79 -32.01 18.84
CA ILE A 243 -5.57 -32.88 19.99
C ILE A 243 -4.29 -32.47 20.74
N GLN A 244 -3.18 -32.23 20.03
CA GLN A 244 -1.89 -31.84 20.63
C GLN A 244 -1.97 -30.53 21.41
N VAL A 245 -2.71 -29.55 20.91
CA VAL A 245 -2.91 -28.24 21.56
C VAL A 245 -3.92 -28.33 22.73
N GLY A 246 -4.64 -29.45 22.87
CA GLY A 246 -5.61 -29.67 23.95
C GLY A 246 -6.91 -28.89 23.77
N SER A 247 -7.29 -28.59 22.51
CA SER A 247 -8.47 -27.79 22.21
C SER A 247 -9.78 -28.57 22.41
N ASN A 248 -10.83 -27.89 22.90
CA ASN A 248 -12.16 -28.49 23.05
C ASN A 248 -12.90 -28.68 21.73
N ILE A 249 -12.36 -28.22 20.60
CA ILE A 249 -12.90 -28.50 19.26
C ILE A 249 -13.04 -30.02 19.04
N SER A 250 -12.12 -30.81 19.61
CA SER A 250 -12.14 -32.28 19.57
C SER A 250 -13.39 -32.93 20.17
N LYS A 251 -14.19 -32.19 20.94
CA LYS A 251 -15.43 -32.68 21.57
C LYS A 251 -16.68 -32.40 20.76
N LEU A 252 -16.55 -31.73 19.61
CA LEU A 252 -17.68 -31.44 18.72
C LEU A 252 -18.03 -32.65 17.86
N GLU A 253 -19.31 -32.71 17.48
CA GLU A 253 -19.75 -33.59 16.43
C GLU A 253 -19.03 -33.26 15.12
N SER A 254 -18.52 -34.29 14.44
CA SER A 254 -17.72 -34.11 13.24
C SER A 254 -18.02 -35.15 12.19
N TYR A 255 -17.98 -34.72 10.93
CA TYR A 255 -18.23 -35.54 9.74
C TYR A 255 -17.06 -35.46 8.77
N GLY A 256 -16.84 -36.53 8.00
CA GLY A 256 -15.75 -36.60 7.03
C GLY A 256 -15.90 -35.65 5.85
N SER A 257 -17.13 -35.25 5.52
CA SER A 257 -17.43 -34.31 4.45
C SER A 257 -18.62 -33.41 4.80
N LEU A 258 -18.72 -32.26 4.11
CA LEU A 258 -19.88 -31.37 4.23
C LEU A 258 -21.18 -32.07 3.83
N GLU A 259 -21.15 -32.91 2.79
CA GLU A 259 -22.29 -33.72 2.35
C GLU A 259 -22.80 -34.63 3.46
N GLN A 260 -21.90 -35.34 4.15
CA GLN A 260 -22.26 -36.20 5.28
C GLN A 260 -22.87 -35.38 6.43
N ALA A 261 -22.30 -34.23 6.76
CA ALA A 261 -22.86 -33.36 7.80
C ALA A 261 -24.29 -32.92 7.46
N LEU A 262 -24.50 -32.41 6.24
CA LEU A 262 -25.82 -31.91 5.83
C LEU A 262 -26.87 -33.03 5.75
N THR A 263 -26.49 -34.22 5.28
CA THR A 263 -27.42 -35.37 5.16
C THR A 263 -27.90 -35.87 6.52
N ASN A 264 -27.13 -35.66 7.60
CA ASN A 264 -27.56 -36.03 8.96
C ASN A 264 -28.39 -34.93 9.66
N LEU A 265 -28.49 -33.74 9.06
CA LEU A 265 -29.17 -32.58 9.64
C LEU A 265 -30.48 -32.20 8.95
N VAL A 266 -30.68 -32.67 7.71
CA VAL A 266 -31.86 -32.41 6.86
C VAL A 266 -32.69 -33.67 6.76
#